data_AF-A0A7Y2F8V8-F1
#
_entry.id   AF-A0A7Y2F8V8-F1
#
_cell.length_a   1.000
_cell.length_b   1.000
_cell.length_c   1.000
_cell.angle_alpha   90.00
_cell.angle_beta   90.00
_cell.angle_gamma   90.00
#
_symmetry.space_group_name_H-M   'P 1'
#
loop_
_entity.id
_entity.type
_entity.pdbx_description
1 polymer ?
#
loop_
_entity_poly.entity_id
_entity_poly.type
_entity_poly.pdbx_seq_one_letter_code
_entity_poly.pdbx_strand_id
1 'polypeptide(L)' 'VYVVSSTYTDKSSDWMISAIFGHNGKPIAQADDWGTIAITEVDLNRPMHWHSLGDFKAQIQAHRPRLSPVP' A
#
# COMPACT_ATOMS: atom_id res chain seq x y z
N VAL A 1 -4.58 3.22 3.29
CA VAL A 1 -4.52 1.73 3.36
C VAL A 1 -3.07 1.31 3.21
N TYR A 2 -2.61 0.37 4.02
CA TYR A 2 -1.30 -0.29 3.85
C TYR A 2 -1.54 -1.65 3.20
N VAL A 3 -0.63 -2.08 2.33
CA VAL A 3 -0.71 -3.39 1.67
C VAL A 3 0.44 -4.24 2.16
N VAL A 4 0.14 -5.48 2.53
CA VAL A 4 1.16 -6.47 2.92
C VAL A 4 1.14 -7.57 1.87
N SER A 5 2.30 -7.83 1.26
CA SER A 5 2.51 -8.99 0.40
C SER A 5 3.38 -10.03 1.12
N SER A 6 3.04 -11.29 0.90
CA SER A 6 3.84 -12.43 1.34
C SER A 6 3.90 -13.44 0.21
N THR A 7 5.11 -13.78 -0.23
CA THR A 7 5.35 -14.74 -1.30
C THR A 7 6.33 -15.82 -0.87
N TYR A 8 6.16 -17.03 -1.40
CA TYR A 8 7.09 -18.15 -1.27
C TYR A 8 8.02 -18.19 -2.50
N THR A 9 8.61 -17.04 -2.84
CA THR A 9 9.57 -16.94 -3.95
C THR A 9 10.65 -15.95 -3.55
N ASP A 10 11.91 -16.32 -3.80
CA ASP A 10 13.05 -15.47 -3.50
C ASP A 10 13.05 -14.23 -4.41
N LYS A 11 13.46 -13.09 -3.86
CA LYS A 11 13.54 -11.81 -4.57
C LYS A 11 14.37 -11.90 -5.85
N SER A 12 15.40 -12.73 -5.88
CA SER A 12 16.26 -12.95 -7.06
C SER A 12 15.51 -13.44 -8.30
N SER A 13 14.31 -13.99 -8.14
CA SER A 13 13.47 -14.40 -9.27
C SER A 13 12.79 -13.24 -10.00
N ASP A 14 12.91 -12.01 -9.49
CA ASP A 14 12.38 -10.75 -10.06
C ASP A 14 10.90 -10.80 -10.47
N TRP A 15 10.12 -11.62 -9.76
CA TRP A 15 8.69 -11.80 -10.01
C TRP A 15 7.83 -11.00 -9.03
N MET A 16 8.10 -11.12 -7.74
CA MET A 16 7.35 -10.48 -6.66
C MET A 16 8.20 -10.39 -5.39
N ILE A 17 7.88 -9.46 -4.49
CA ILE A 17 8.58 -9.25 -3.21
C ILE A 17 7.64 -9.46 -2.02
N SER A 18 8.18 -9.96 -0.91
CA SER A 18 7.52 -9.98 0.40
C SER A 18 7.81 -8.65 1.12
N ALA A 19 6.82 -7.76 1.15
CA ALA A 19 7.01 -6.38 1.61
C ALA A 19 5.72 -5.77 2.18
N ILE A 20 5.92 -4.68 2.93
CA ILE A 20 4.86 -3.80 3.43
C ILE A 20 4.93 -2.52 2.61
N PHE A 21 3.83 -2.15 1.97
CA PHE A 21 3.74 -0.97 1.10
C PHE A 21 3.01 0.18 1.80
N GLY A 22 3.65 1.36 1.74
CA GLY A 22 3.09 2.61 2.24
C GLY A 22 1.98 3.15 1.34
N HIS A 23 1.35 4.25 1.76
CA HIS A 23 0.27 4.90 1.00
C HIS A 23 0.67 5.39 -0.39
N ASN A 24 1.97 5.58 -0.65
CA ASN A 24 2.53 5.98 -1.95
C ASN A 24 2.85 4.78 -2.87
N GLY A 25 2.52 3.55 -2.45
CA GLY A 25 2.84 2.33 -3.20
C GLY A 25 4.30 1.91 -3.15
N LYS A 26 5.16 2.61 -2.41
CA LYS A 26 6.56 2.19 -2.21
C LYS A 26 6.67 1.24 -1.01
N PRO A 27 7.56 0.24 -1.07
CA PRO A 27 7.85 -0.59 0.09
C PRO A 27 8.45 0.27 1.21
N ILE A 28 7.91 0.13 2.42
CA ILE A 28 8.40 0.75 3.65
C ILE A 28 9.15 -0.25 4.55
N ALA A 29 8.96 -1.55 4.31
CA ALA A 29 9.78 -2.64 4.82
C ALA A 29 9.71 -3.82 3.84
N GLN A 30 10.80 -4.56 3.70
CA GLN A 30 10.92 -5.69 2.78
C GLN A 30 11.80 -6.78 3.39
N ALA A 31 11.46 -8.05 3.13
CA ALA A 31 12.32 -9.18 3.44
C ALA A 31 13.25 -9.36 2.24
N ASP A 32 14.53 -9.03 2.41
CA ASP A 32 15.52 -9.09 1.32
C ASP A 32 16.13 -10.48 1.14
N ASP A 33 16.25 -11.25 2.24
CA ASP A 33 16.84 -12.58 2.25
C ASP A 33 15.78 -13.66 2.50
N TRP A 34 15.96 -14.84 1.90
CA TRP A 34 15.07 -15.98 2.09
C TRP A 34 14.97 -16.39 3.57
N GLY A 35 13.75 -16.71 4.01
CA GLY A 35 13.47 -17.13 5.40
C GLY A 35 13.48 -15.99 6.41
N THR A 36 13.65 -14.74 5.99
CA THR A 36 13.51 -13.56 6.86
C THR A 36 12.10 -12.97 6.80
N ILE A 37 11.81 -12.05 7.71
CA ILE A 37 10.52 -11.36 7.80
C ILE A 37 10.69 -9.84 7.77
N ALA A 38 9.75 -9.15 7.14
CA ALA A 38 9.64 -7.69 7.18
C ALA A 38 8.69 -7.26 8.28
N ILE A 39 9.11 -6.31 9.12
CA ILE A 39 8.30 -5.73 10.19
C ILE A 39 8.43 -4.21 10.11
N THR A 40 7.32 -3.50 10.30
CA THR A 40 7.31 -2.05 10.49
C THR A 40 6.12 -1.61 11.32
N GLU A 41 6.29 -0.58 12.13
CA GLU A 41 5.21 0.08 12.86
C GLU A 41 4.69 1.26 12.04
N VAL A 42 3.37 1.42 11.97
CA VAL A 42 2.73 2.48 11.20
C VAL A 42 1.68 3.21 12.02
N ASP A 43 1.65 4.53 11.87
CA ASP A 43 0.53 5.34 12.33
C ASP A 43 -0.59 5.32 11.28
N LEU A 44 -1.74 4.77 11.66
CA LEU A 44 -2.93 4.69 10.81
C LEU A 44 -3.66 6.03 10.66
N ASN A 45 -3.41 6.98 11.57
CA ASN A 45 -4.03 8.30 11.56
C ASN A 45 -3.23 9.33 10.76
N ARG A 46 -1.98 9.03 10.41
CA ARG A 46 -1.13 9.95 9.66
C ARG A 46 -1.62 10.11 8.21
N PRO A 47 -2.08 11.30 7.78
CA PRO A 47 -2.47 11.52 6.39
C PRO A 47 -1.24 11.55 5.48
N MET A 48 -1.40 11.06 4.25
CA MET A 48 -0.42 11.23 3.18
C MET A 48 -0.92 12.26 2.19
N HIS A 49 -0.20 13.39 2.09
CA HIS A 49 -0.49 14.42 1.10
C HIS A 49 0.34 14.21 -0.16
N TRP A 50 -0.34 14.19 -1.31
CA TRP A 50 0.30 14.21 -2.62
C TRP A 50 0.28 15.62 -3.20
N HIS A 51 1.39 16.00 -3.84
CA HIS A 51 1.44 17.22 -4.62
C HIS A 51 0.34 17.17 -5.68
N SER A 52 -0.47 18.24 -5.77
CA SER A 52 -1.66 18.36 -6.63
C SER A 52 -2.91 17.55 -6.24
N LEU A 53 -2.82 16.51 -5.41
CA LEU A 53 -3.99 15.67 -5.05
C LEU A 53 -4.46 15.87 -3.60
N GLY A 54 -3.65 16.49 -2.75
CA GLY A 54 -3.95 16.63 -1.33
C GLY A 54 -3.97 15.26 -0.63
N ASP A 55 -4.85 15.08 0.35
CA ASP A 55 -5.10 13.75 0.92
C ASP A 55 -5.95 12.91 -0.04
N PHE A 56 -5.37 11.84 -0.58
CA PHE A 56 -6.05 10.93 -1.50
C PHE A 56 -7.35 10.38 -0.90
N LYS A 57 -7.34 10.03 0.40
CA LYS A 57 -8.51 9.44 1.06
C LYS A 57 -9.68 10.42 1.11
N ALA A 58 -9.41 11.70 1.33
CA ALA A 58 -10.41 12.75 1.31
C ALA A 58 -11.06 12.94 -0.08
N GLN A 59 -10.31 12.70 -1.17
CA GLN A 59 -10.79 12.90 -2.53
C GLN A 59 -11.65 11.74 -3.07
N ILE A 60 -11.68 10.58 -2.41
CA ILE A 60 -12.43 9.39 -2.87
C ILE A 60 -13.91 9.72 -3.08
N GLN A 61 -14.54 10.49 -2.19
CA GLN A 61 -15.96 10.82 -2.31
C GLN A 61 -16.28 11.73 -3.49
N ALA A 62 -15.38 12.65 -3.84
CA ALA A 62 -15.56 13.56 -4.97
C ALA A 62 -15.32 12.85 -6.32
N HIS A 63 -14.40 11.87 -6.35
CA HIS A 63 -14.01 11.17 -7.58
C HIS A 63 -14.71 9.82 -7.82
N ARG A 64 -15.42 9.27 -6.83
CA ARG A 64 -16.16 8.02 -7.05
C ARG A 64 -17.29 8.21 -8.08
N PRO A 65 -17.65 7.17 -8.84
CA PRO A 65 -18.83 7.21 -9.70
C PRO A 65 -20.09 7.54 -8.90
N ARG A 66 -21.01 8.28 -9.53
CA ARG A 66 -22.36 8.43 -8.98
C ARG A 66 -23.04 7.06 -9.03
N LEU A 67 -23.47 6.57 -7.87
CA LEU A 67 -24.24 5.33 -7.81
C LEU A 67 -25.65 5.64 -8.30
N SER A 68 -26.13 4.87 -9.28
CA SER A 68 -27.56 4.82 -9.58
C SER A 68 -28.28 4.20 -8.37
N PRO A 69 -29.50 4.65 -8.02
CA PRO A 69 -30.30 4.01 -6.98
C PRO A 69 -30.47 2.52 -7.33
N VAL A 70 -30.29 1.65 -6.33
CA VAL A 70 -30.68 0.24 -6.45
C VAL A 70 -32.21 0.18 -6.38
N PRO A 71 -32.91 -0.51 -7.30
CA PRO A 71 -34.37 -0.64 -7.29
C PRO A 71 -34.90 -1.36 -6.04
#